data_AF-A0A377K0X5-F1
#
_entry.id   AF-A0A377K0X5-F1
#
_cell.length_a   1.000
_cell.length_b   1.000
_cell.length_c   1.000
_cell.angle_alpha   90.00
_cell.angle_beta   90.00
_cell.angle_gamma   90.00
#
_symmetry.space_group_name_H-M   'P 1'
#
loop_
_entity.id
_entity.type
_entity.pdbx_description
1 polymer ?
#
loop_
_entity_poly.entity_id
_entity_poly.type
_entity_poly.pdbx_seq_one_letter_code
_entity_poly.pdbx_strand_id
1 'polypeptide(L)'
;MAKLTKSGKALYSGMLNASGGVIDDLIVYYFTEDFFRLVVNSATREKDLSWITQHAEPFGIEITVRDDLSMIAVQGPNAQAKSCHTV
;
A
#
# COMPACT_ATOMS: atom_id res chain seq x y z
N MET A 1 -8.11 -15.43 7.85
CA MET A 1 -7.57 -14.30 7.06
C MET A 1 -6.29 -13.81 7.70
N ALA A 2 -5.27 -13.46 6.91
CA ALA A 2 -4.01 -12.96 7.44
C ALA A 2 -4.23 -11.57 8.07
N LYS A 3 -3.80 -11.40 9.33
CA LYS A 3 -3.91 -10.12 10.06
C LYS A 3 -2.53 -9.49 10.18
N LEU A 4 -2.44 -8.19 9.88
CA LEU A 4 -1.23 -7.41 10.12
C LEU A 4 -1.17 -7.03 11.60
N THR A 5 -0.31 -7.71 12.36
CA THR A 5 -0.16 -7.51 13.82
C THR A 5 1.28 -7.24 14.25
N LYS A 6 2.23 -7.31 13.32
CA LYS A 6 3.65 -7.07 13.57
C LYS A 6 4.10 -5.90 12.72
N SER A 7 4.67 -4.87 13.36
CA SER A 7 5.17 -3.66 12.68
C SER A 7 6.13 -4.03 11.55
N GLY A 8 6.03 -3.29 10.43
CA GLY A 8 6.81 -3.50 9.22
C GLY A 8 6.33 -4.63 8.33
N LYS A 9 5.27 -5.37 8.70
CA LYS A 9 4.68 -6.39 7.82
C LYS A 9 3.84 -5.77 6.72
N ALA A 10 3.87 -6.44 5.58
CA ALA A 10 3.08 -6.12 4.40
C ALA A 10 2.19 -7.29 4.00
N LEU A 11 1.06 -7.00 3.37
CA LEU A 11 0.13 -7.97 2.81
C LEU A 11 -0.29 -7.52 1.40
N TYR A 12 -0.28 -8.46 0.47
CA TYR A 12 -0.92 -8.30 -0.84
C TYR A 12 -2.41 -8.57 -0.75
N SER A 13 -3.23 -7.67 -1.28
CA SER A 13 -4.69 -7.75 -1.17
C SER A 13 -5.39 -7.18 -2.40
N GLY A 14 -6.59 -7.70 -2.69
CA GLY A 14 -7.49 -7.09 -3.66
C GLY A 14 -8.45 -6.13 -2.96
N MET A 15 -8.64 -4.95 -3.53
CA MET A 15 -9.68 -4.01 -3.17
C MET A 15 -10.90 -4.27 -4.04
N LEU A 16 -12.05 -4.61 -3.43
CA LEU A 16 -13.23 -5.05 -4.15
C LEU A 16 -14.37 -4.03 -4.03
N ASN A 17 -15.24 -4.01 -5.04
CA ASN A 17 -16.52 -3.31 -4.97
C ASN A 17 -17.62 -4.19 -4.36
N ALA A 18 -18.80 -3.61 -4.13
CA ALA A 18 -19.94 -4.31 -3.51
C ALA A 18 -20.45 -5.53 -4.32
N SER A 19 -20.17 -5.59 -5.62
CA SER A 19 -20.54 -6.71 -6.49
C SER A 19 -19.44 -7.79 -6.57
N GLY A 20 -18.33 -7.63 -5.81
CA GLY A 20 -17.20 -8.55 -5.84
C GLY A 20 -16.23 -8.35 -7.00
N GLY A 21 -16.41 -7.29 -7.80
CA GLY A 21 -15.46 -6.91 -8.85
C GLY A 21 -14.19 -6.31 -8.26
N VAL A 22 -13.04 -6.63 -8.85
CA VAL A 22 -11.74 -6.08 -8.43
C VAL A 22 -11.64 -4.62 -8.87
N ILE A 23 -11.43 -3.73 -7.91
CA ILE A 23 -11.11 -2.32 -8.15
C ILE A 23 -9.62 -2.21 -8.47
N ASP A 24 -8.76 -2.74 -7.60
CA ASP A 24 -7.32 -2.85 -7.82
C ASP A 24 -6.70 -3.95 -6.94
N ASP A 25 -5.49 -4.35 -7.27
CA ASP A 25 -4.60 -5.11 -6.40
C ASP A 25 -3.53 -4.20 -5.79
N LEU A 26 -3.25 -4.37 -4.49
CA LEU A 26 -2.37 -3.45 -3.76
C LEU A 26 -1.58 -4.14 -2.66
N ILE A 27 -0.52 -3.46 -2.21
CA ILE A 27 0.22 -3.84 -1.01
C ILE A 27 -0.16 -2.88 0.12
N VAL A 28 -0.52 -3.44 1.28
CA VAL A 28 -0.74 -2.69 2.52
C VAL A 28 0.34 -3.01 3.55
N TYR A 29 0.94 -1.98 4.13
CA TYR A 29 1.92 -2.04 5.20
C TYR A 29 1.31 -1.59 6.52
N TYR A 30 1.64 -2.30 7.60
CA TYR A 30 1.32 -1.91 8.97
C TYR A 30 2.58 -1.43 9.67
N PHE A 31 2.56 -0.21 10.19
CA PHE A 31 3.61 0.33 11.05
C PHE A 31 3.18 0.33 12.51
N THR A 32 2.02 0.93 12.78
CA THR A 32 1.40 1.04 14.11
C THR A 32 -0.12 1.03 13.95
N GLU A 33 -0.87 0.95 15.05
CA GLU A 33 -2.34 0.94 15.01
C GLU A 33 -2.95 2.21 14.39
N ASP A 34 -2.21 3.32 14.41
CA ASP A 34 -2.58 4.62 13.82
C ASP A 34 -1.91 4.90 12.47
N PHE A 35 -1.01 4.02 12.00
CA PHE A 35 -0.28 4.27 10.75
C PHE A 35 -0.14 3.04 9.86
N PHE A 36 -0.82 3.13 8.72
CA PHE A 36 -0.76 2.20 7.62
C PHE A 36 -0.31 2.91 6.34
N ARG A 37 0.25 2.16 5.40
CA ARG A 37 0.59 2.67 4.06
C ARG A 37 0.12 1.72 2.98
N LEU A 38 -0.50 2.28 1.96
CA LEU A 38 -0.94 1.56 0.77
C LEU A 38 -0.04 1.93 -0.40
N VAL A 39 0.23 0.96 -1.26
CA VAL A 39 0.88 1.13 -2.55
C VAL A 39 -0.06 0.56 -3.60
N VAL A 40 -0.59 1.45 -4.46
CA VAL A 40 -1.55 1.15 -5.52
C VAL A 40 -0.92 1.30 -6.90
N ASN A 41 -1.57 0.77 -7.93
CA ASN A 41 -1.10 0.94 -9.30
C ASN A 41 -1.23 2.40 -9.77
N SER A 42 -0.28 2.87 -10.58
CA SER A 42 -0.30 4.26 -11.05
C SER A 42 -1.49 4.56 -11.97
N ALA A 43 -1.95 3.59 -12.76
CA ALA A 43 -3.04 3.78 -13.71
C ALA A 43 -4.43 3.92 -13.04
N THR A 44 -4.55 3.41 -11.81
CA THR A 44 -5.80 3.37 -11.03
C THR A 44 -5.81 4.39 -9.89
N ARG A 45 -4.70 5.12 -9.67
CA ARG A 45 -4.51 6.10 -8.59
C ARG A 45 -5.75 6.95 -8.26
N GLU A 46 -6.28 7.69 -9.22
CA GLU A 46 -7.39 8.63 -8.96
C GLU A 46 -8.69 7.91 -8.56
N LYS A 47 -8.97 6.78 -9.22
CA LYS A 47 -10.11 5.92 -8.92
C LYS A 47 -9.99 5.35 -7.50
N ASP A 48 -8.80 4.88 -7.16
CA ASP A 48 -8.52 4.28 -5.86
C ASP A 48 -8.55 5.31 -4.73
N LEU A 49 -7.97 6.49 -4.94
CA LEU A 49 -8.03 7.60 -3.98
C LEU A 49 -9.47 8.03 -3.72
N SER A 50 -10.28 8.18 -4.78
CA SER A 50 -11.70 8.50 -4.62
C SER A 50 -12.44 7.42 -3.83
N TRP A 51 -12.20 6.14 -4.14
CA TRP A 51 -12.85 5.02 -3.47
C TRP A 51 -12.47 4.94 -1.99
N ILE A 52 -11.18 5.03 -1.69
CA ILE A 52 -10.66 4.96 -0.31
C ILE A 52 -11.18 6.16 0.50
N THR A 53 -11.13 7.37 -0.06
CA THR A 53 -11.59 8.60 0.63
C THR A 53 -13.07 8.51 0.98
N GLN A 54 -13.91 8.04 0.06
CA GLN A 54 -15.34 7.87 0.32
C GLN A 54 -15.61 6.91 1.49
N HIS A 55 -14.85 5.81 1.59
CA HIS A 55 -15.07 4.80 2.62
C HIS A 55 -14.32 5.09 3.93
N ALA A 56 -13.35 6.00 3.92
CA ALA A 56 -12.59 6.40 5.10
C ALA A 56 -13.33 7.40 6.00
N GLU A 57 -14.26 8.18 5.44
CA GLU A 57 -14.98 9.24 6.15
C GLU A 57 -15.65 8.76 7.45
N PRO A 58 -16.38 7.63 7.48
CA PRO A 58 -17.03 7.16 8.71
C PRO A 58 -16.04 6.71 9.79
N PHE A 59 -14.78 6.48 9.44
CA PHE A 59 -13.73 6.04 10.35
C PHE A 59 -12.83 7.20 10.80
N GLY A 60 -13.02 8.41 10.28
CA GLY A 60 -12.21 9.59 10.62
C GLY A 60 -10.73 9.41 10.29
N ILE A 61 -10.40 8.66 9.23
CA ILE A 61 -9.02 8.37 8.84
C ILE A 61 -8.48 9.52 7.98
N GLU A 62 -7.30 10.02 8.32
CA GLU A 62 -6.57 10.97 7.48
C GLU A 62 -5.84 10.25 6.34
N ILE A 63 -6.04 10.71 5.10
CA ILE A 63 -5.37 10.18 3.91
C ILE A 63 -4.37 11.20 3.41
N THR A 64 -3.08 10.87 3.48
CA THR A 64 -1.99 11.70 2.94
C THR A 64 -1.35 11.01 1.73
N VAL A 65 -1.38 11.68 0.58
CA VAL A 65 -0.70 11.22 -0.64
C VAL A 65 0.77 11.62 -0.61
N ARG A 66 1.67 10.71 -1.02
CA ARG A 66 3.13 10.88 -0.94
C ARG A 66 3.77 11.11 -2.30
N ASP A 67 3.42 12.23 -2.93
CA ASP A 67 4.00 12.66 -4.22
C ASP A 67 5.44 13.18 -4.07
N ASP A 68 5.91 13.34 -2.85
CA ASP A 68 7.27 13.69 -2.48
C ASP A 68 8.24 12.49 -2.53
N LEU A 69 7.73 11.27 -2.75
CA LEU A 69 8.52 10.04 -2.75
C LEU A 69 8.64 9.44 -4.15
N SER A 70 9.80 8.82 -4.42
CA SER A 70 10.01 7.91 -5.54
C SER A 70 10.21 6.48 -5.02
N MET A 71 9.86 5.49 -5.84
CA MET A 71 10.02 4.08 -5.50
C MET A 71 10.85 3.35 -6.55
N ILE A 72 11.86 2.60 -6.09
CA ILE A 72 12.75 1.81 -6.94
C ILE A 72 12.67 0.35 -6.48
N ALA A 73 12.28 -0.53 -7.39
CA ALA A 73 12.33 -1.96 -7.15
C ALA A 73 13.70 -2.51 -7.57
N VAL A 74 14.54 -2.87 -6.60
CA VAL A 74 15.80 -3.57 -6.87
C VAL A 74 15.54 -5.08 -6.85
N GLN A 75 15.67 -5.73 -8.00
CA GLN A 75 15.30 -7.13 -8.20
C GLN A 75 16.46 -7.94 -8.78
N GLY A 76 16.48 -9.25 -8.49
CA GLY A 76 17.47 -10.20 -8.99
C GLY A 76 18.27 -10.92 -7.89
N PRO A 77 19.00 -11.99 -8.22
CA PRO A 77 19.65 -12.87 -7.24
C PRO A 77 20.71 -12.17 -6.39
N ASN A 78 21.34 -11.13 -6.93
CA ASN A 78 22.36 -10.33 -6.25
C ASN A 78 21.83 -8.97 -5.77
N ALA A 79 20.51 -8.75 -5.78
CA ALA A 79 19.90 -7.46 -5.45
C ALA A 79 20.31 -6.99 -4.05
N GLN A 80 20.15 -7.85 -3.04
CA GLN A 80 20.50 -7.53 -1.65
C GLN A 80 21.98 -7.19 -1.50
N ALA A 81 22.87 -7.99 -2.09
CA ALA A 81 24.32 -7.76 -2.00
C ALA A 81 24.75 -6.45 -2.65
N LYS A 82 24.09 -6.05 -3.75
CA LYS A 82 24.41 -4.81 -4.48
C LYS A 82 23.76 -3.57 -3.89
N SER A 83 22.55 -3.67 -3.35
CA SER A 83 21.83 -2.52 -2.75
C SER A 83 22.28 -2.21 -1.32
N CYS A 84 22.79 -3.20 -0.59
CA CYS A 84 23.25 -3.06 0.78
C CYS A 84 24.77 -2.82 0.87
N HIS A 85 25.44 -2.46 -0.24
CA HIS A 85 26.86 -2.09 -0.17
C HIS A 85 26.97 -0.76 0.57
N THR A 86 27.44 -0.85 1.82
CA THR A 86 27.62 0.24 2.77
C THR A 86 28.34 1.43 2.13
N VAL A 87 27.67 2.58 2.09
CA VAL A 87 28.32 3.89 2.21
C VAL A 87 28.47 4.22 3.69
#